data_AF-N1Q234-F1
#
_entry.id   AF-N1Q234-F1
#
_cell.length_a   1.000
_cell.length_b   1.000
_cell.length_c   1.000
_cell.angle_alpha   90.00
_cell.angle_beta   90.00
_cell.angle_gamma   90.00
#
_symmetry.space_group_name_H-M   'P 1'
#
loop_
_entity.id
_entity.type
_entity.pdbx_description
1 polymer ?
#
loop_
_entity_poly.entity_id
_entity_poly.type
_entity_poly.pdbx_seq_one_letter_code
_entity_poly.pdbx_strand_id
1 'polypeptide(L)' 'NACVYVSNNAVSDGTKTTLQKAATRLADVKEYQRDWHPGSDGKMLDQVHPSLVPHVCGRSSMVPTVTVTLKSC' A
#
# COMPACT_ATOMS: atom_id res chain seq x y z
N ASN A 1 17.74 -6.88 11.39
CA ASN A 1 17.21 -5.63 11.97
C ASN A 1 16.47 -4.91 10.86
N ALA A 2 15.13 -4.89 10.87
CA ALA A 2 14.33 -4.22 9.85
C ALA A 2 13.82 -2.88 10.43
N CYS A 3 14.06 -1.78 9.71
CA CYS A 3 13.59 -0.45 10.11
C CYS A 3 12.42 -0.05 9.22
N VAL A 4 11.31 0.40 9.82
CA VAL A 4 10.14 0.94 9.12
C VAL A 4 10.14 2.45 9.29
N TYR A 5 10.06 3.18 8.18
CA TYR A 5 9.95 4.64 8.17
C TYR A 5 8.50 5.03 7.87
N VAL A 6 7.96 5.98 8.63
CA VAL A 6 6.58 6.49 8.46
C VAL A 6 6.64 8.00 8.25
N SER A 7 6.00 8.48 7.18
CA SER A 7 5.83 9.91 6.90
C SER A 7 4.45 10.15 6.32
N ASN A 8 3.74 11.15 6.84
CA ASN A 8 2.39 11.52 6.39
C ASN A 8 2.39 12.35 5.10
N ASN A 9 3.55 12.89 4.72
CA ASN A 9 3.73 13.81 3.59
C ASN A 9 4.76 13.24 2.58
N ALA A 10 4.99 11.93 2.58
CA ALA A 10 5.94 11.28 1.67
C ALA A 10 5.57 11.45 0.18
N VAL A 11 4.31 11.77 -0.10
CA VAL A 11 3.77 12.02 -1.44
C VAL A 11 2.94 13.29 -1.43
N SER A 12 2.82 13.95 -2.59
CA SER A 12 1.96 15.14 -2.74
C SER A 12 0.48 14.79 -2.54
N ASP A 13 -0.31 15.76 -2.09
CA ASP A 13 -1.76 15.58 -1.88
C ASP A 13 -2.49 15.14 -3.14
N GLY A 14 -2.08 15.64 -4.32
CA GLY A 14 -2.64 15.22 -5.61
C GLY A 14 -2.36 13.75 -5.91
N THR A 15 -1.16 13.27 -5.59
CA THR A 15 -0.77 11.85 -5.74
C THR A 15 -1.56 10.98 -4.78
N LYS A 16 -1.61 11.37 -3.50
CA LYS A 16 -2.39 10.68 -2.45
C LYS A 16 -3.86 10.54 -2.86
N THR A 17 -4.48 11.63 -3.28
CA THR A 17 -5.88 11.66 -3.70
C THR A 17 -6.13 10.78 -4.92
N THR A 18 -5.24 10.81 -5.91
CA THR A 18 -5.34 9.97 -7.12
C THR A 18 -5.24 8.49 -6.77
N LEU A 19 -4.27 8.12 -5.92
CA LEU A 19 -4.10 6.74 -5.45
C LEU A 19 -5.31 6.25 -4.67
N GLN A 20 -5.83 7.07 -3.74
CA GLN A 20 -7.03 6.73 -2.97
C GLN A 20 -8.23 6.49 -3.90
N LYS A 21 -8.49 7.37 -4.87
CA LYS A 21 -9.57 7.20 -5.86
C LYS A 21 -9.41 5.91 -6.68
N ALA A 22 -8.18 5.61 -7.11
CA ALA A 22 -7.91 4.39 -7.86
C ALA A 22 -8.14 3.14 -6.99
N ALA A 23 -7.68 3.17 -5.73
CA ALA A 23 -7.83 2.07 -4.78
C ALA A 23 -9.28 1.85 -4.33
N THR A 24 -10.12 2.90 -4.25
CA THR A 24 -11.55 2.74 -3.89
C THR A 24 -12.25 1.74 -4.79
N ARG A 25 -11.94 1.72 -6.10
CA ARG A 25 -12.52 0.75 -7.05
C ARG A 25 -12.24 -0.71 -6.70
N LEU A 26 -11.16 -0.97 -5.96
CA LEU A 26 -10.81 -2.31 -5.50
C LEU A 26 -11.57 -2.72 -4.22
N ALA A 27 -12.09 -1.76 -3.45
CA ALA A 27 -12.92 -2.00 -2.26
C ALA A 27 -14.43 -1.90 -2.52
N ASP A 28 -14.84 -1.46 -3.71
CA ASP A 28 -16.24 -1.25 -4.08
C ASP A 28 -16.93 -2.57 -4.47
N VAL A 29 -17.01 -3.47 -3.49
CA VAL A 29 -17.72 -4.74 -3.57
C VAL A 29 -18.86 -4.77 -2.56
N LYS A 30 -19.86 -5.60 -2.83
CA LYS A 30 -21.00 -5.79 -1.91
C LYS A 30 -20.48 -6.30 -0.56
N GLU A 31 -21.15 -5.92 0.53
CA GLU A 31 -20.71 -6.25 1.92
C GLU A 31 -20.38 -7.73 2.11
N TYR A 32 -21.21 -8.63 1.58
CA TYR A 32 -21.02 -10.08 1.71
C TYR A 32 -19.83 -10.63 0.90
N GLN A 33 -19.23 -9.81 0.02
CA GLN A 33 -18.05 -10.15 -0.78
C GLN A 33 -16.78 -9.49 -0.24
N ARG A 34 -16.88 -8.74 0.86
CA ARG A 34 -15.74 -8.07 1.46
C ARG A 34 -14.86 -9.10 2.19
N ASP A 35 -13.60 -9.17 1.77
CA ASP A 35 -12.57 -9.98 2.41
C ASP A 35 -11.96 -9.19 3.58
N TRP A 36 -12.53 -9.32 4.77
CA TRP A 36 -12.07 -8.61 5.95
C TRP A 36 -10.83 -9.28 6.54
N HIS A 37 -9.77 -8.50 6.77
CA HIS A 37 -8.53 -9.02 7.34
C HIS A 37 -8.79 -9.62 8.73
N PRO A 38 -8.31 -10.84 9.02
CA PRO A 38 -8.44 -11.44 10.34
C PRO A 38 -7.86 -10.54 11.44
N GLY A 39 -8.59 -10.37 12.54
CA GLY A 39 -8.14 -9.55 13.68
C GLY A 39 -8.25 -8.03 13.47
N SER A 40 -8.89 -7.57 12.39
CA SER A 40 -9.08 -6.13 12.12
C SER A 40 -10.37 -5.52 12.69
N ASP A 41 -11.23 -6.31 13.35
CA ASP A 41 -12.60 -5.92 13.75
C ASP A 41 -13.44 -5.38 12.58
N GLY A 42 -13.22 -5.85 11.35
CA GLY A 42 -13.93 -5.34 10.17
C GLY A 42 -13.53 -3.91 9.80
N LYS A 43 -12.32 -3.48 10.15
CA LYS A 43 -11.80 -2.13 9.84
C LYS A 43 -10.85 -2.14 8.64
N MET A 44 -10.31 -3.30 8.28
CA MET A 44 -9.35 -3.44 7.19
C MET A 44 -9.83 -4.49 6.19
N LEU A 45 -10.06 -4.04 4.96
CA LEU A 45 -10.39 -4.89 3.83
C LEU A 45 -9.10 -5.33 3.13
N ASP A 46 -8.92 -6.63 2.93
CA ASP A 46 -7.85 -7.18 2.12
C ASP A 46 -8.17 -6.96 0.64
N GLN A 47 -7.81 -5.78 0.12
CA GLN A 47 -7.93 -5.51 -1.32
C GLN A 47 -7.00 -6.41 -2.15
N VAL A 48 -5.81 -6.69 -1.60
CA VAL A 48 -4.83 -7.62 -2.13
C VAL A 48 -4.16 -8.24 -0.91
N HIS A 49 -4.38 -9.54 -0.66
CA HIS A 49 -3.73 -10.18 0.47
C HIS A 49 -2.21 -10.22 0.22
N PRO A 50 -1.35 -9.63 1.07
CA PRO A 50 0.09 -9.51 0.82
C PRO A 50 0.79 -10.86 0.62
N SER A 51 0.23 -11.94 1.17
CA SER A 51 0.73 -13.30 0.96
C SER A 51 0.43 -13.89 -0.42
N LEU A 52 -0.46 -13.28 -1.22
CA LEU A 52 -0.76 -13.71 -2.60
C LEU A 52 0.23 -13.15 -3.63
N VAL A 53 0.89 -12.03 -3.31
CA VAL A 53 1.94 -11.41 -4.15
C VAL A 53 3.13 -10.96 -3.28
N PRO A 54 3.79 -11.89 -2.57
CA PRO A 54 4.92 -11.54 -1.74
C PRO A 54 6.07 -11.03 -2.61
N HIS A 55 6.62 -9.89 -2.26
CA HIS A 55 7.89 -9.42 -2.83
C HIS A 55 8.99 -10.42 -2.45
N VAL A 56 9.71 -10.94 -3.44
CA VAL A 56 10.84 -11.83 -3.22
C VAL A 56 12.12 -11.08 -3.56
N CYS A 57 12.93 -10.79 -2.54
CA CYS A 57 14.21 -10.10 -2.69
C CYS A 57 15.09 -10.84 -3.72
N GLY A 58 15.60 -10.11 -4.73
CA GLY A 58 16.42 -10.67 -5.81
C GLY A 58 15.65 -11.38 -6.93
N ARG A 59 14.30 -11.48 -6.86
CA ARG A 59 13.46 -12.01 -7.95
C ARG A 59 12.42 -11.01 -8.44
N SER A 60 11.72 -10.35 -7.52
CA SER A 60 10.73 -9.33 -7.89
C SER A 60 11.45 -8.08 -8.40
N SER A 61 11.17 -7.66 -9.63
CA SER A 61 11.77 -6.43 -10.19
C SER A 61 11.34 -5.23 -9.37
N MET A 62 12.30 -4.55 -8.75
CA MET A 62 12.06 -3.28 -8.09
C MET A 62 12.30 -2.16 -9.11
N VAL A 63 11.49 -1.11 -9.08
CA VAL A 63 11.81 0.13 -9.80
C VAL A 63 13.21 0.57 -9.34
N PRO A 64 14.14 0.88 -10.25
CA PRO A 64 15.50 1.25 -9.86
C PRO A 64 15.43 2.42 -8.88
N THR A 65 16.02 2.19 -7.70
CA THR A 65 16.04 3.15 -6.60
C THR A 65 16.72 4.43 -7.09
N VAL A 66 15.94 5.48 -7.31
CA VAL A 66 16.50 6.82 -7.48
C VAL A 66 16.84 7.31 -6.08
N THR A 67 18.11 7.58 -5.83
CA THR A 67 18.56 8.13 -4.54
C THR A 67 18.00 9.53 -4.37
N VAL A 68 16.90 9.68 -3.65
CA VAL A 68 16.41 11.00 -3.23
C VAL A 68 17.21 11.39 -2.00
N THR A 69 18.14 12.33 -2.15
CA THR A 69 18.90 12.87 -1.03
C THR A 69 17.97 13.58 -0.04
N LEU A 70 18.15 13.32 1.26
CA LEU A 70 17.37 13.82 2.40
C LEU A 70 17.30 15.37 2.54
N LYS A 71 17.87 16.14 1.62
CA LYS A 71 17.81 17.62 1.63
C LYS A 71 16.49 18.20 1.12
N SER A 72 15.51 17.36 0.79
CA SER A 72 14.19 17.80 0.34
C SER A 72 13.09 16.94 0.97
N CYS A 73 13.09 16.87 2.31
CA CYS A 73 11.92 16.52 3.11
C CYS A 73 11.35 17.79 3.74
#